data_AF-A0A917EGC4-F1
#
_entry.id   AF-A0A917EGC4-F1
#
_cell.length_a   1.000
_cell.length_b   1.000
_cell.length_c   1.000
_cell.angle_alpha   90.00
_cell.angle_beta   90.00
_cell.angle_gamma   90.00
#
_symmetry.space_group_name_H-M   'P 1'
#
loop_
_entity.id
_entity.type
_entity.pdbx_description
1 polymer ?
#
loop_
_entity_poly.entity_id
_entity_poly.type
_entity_poly.pdbx_seq_one_letter_code
_entity_poly.pdbx_strand_id
1 'polypeptide(L)' 'MEPQDKVIESLTKTIEIMTNELTLLREQVAYLTQKLYGKSSEKVVYQPGQLSLFEEEPLPEEDADLPR' A
#
# COMPACT_ATOMS: atom_id res chain seq x y z
N MET A 1 30.12 -10.51 -31.22
CA MET A 1 29.53 -10.46 -29.87
C MET A 1 29.27 -11.89 -29.48
N GLU A 2 30.00 -12.37 -28.48
CA GLU A 2 30.00 -13.78 -28.09
C GLU A 2 28.61 -14.15 -27.53
N PRO A 3 28.18 -15.42 -27.64
CA PRO A 3 26.90 -15.86 -27.10
C PRO A 3 26.75 -15.57 -25.59
N GLN A 4 27.86 -15.55 -24.87
CA GLN A 4 27.91 -15.19 -23.45
C GLN A 4 27.55 -13.71 -23.20
N ASP A 5 28.03 -12.79 -24.05
CA ASP A 5 27.74 -11.35 -23.91
C ASP A 5 26.24 -11.06 -24.04
N LYS A 6 25.55 -11.77 -24.95
CA LYS A 6 24.10 -11.63 -25.15
C LYS A 6 23.30 -12.14 -23.95
N VAL A 7 23.76 -13.23 -23.33
CA VAL A 7 23.14 -13.77 -22.12
C VAL A 7 23.33 -12.80 -20.97
N ILE A 8 24.54 -12.25 -20.80
CA ILE A 8 24.83 -11.24 -19.77
C ILE A 8 23.95 -10.01 -19.97
N GLU A 9 23.82 -9.49 -21.20
CA GLU A 9 22.96 -8.34 -21.49
C GLU A 9 21.48 -8.63 -21.15
N SER A 10 20.98 -9.79 -21.53
CA SER A 10 19.61 -10.20 -21.22
C SER A 10 19.37 -10.29 -19.71
N LEU A 11 20.29 -10.92 -18.97
CA LEU A 11 20.18 -11.07 -17.53
C LEU A 11 20.24 -9.71 -16.81
N THR A 12 21.11 -8.80 -17.24
CA THR A 12 21.20 -7.44 -16.70
C THR A 12 19.87 -6.69 -16.89
N LYS A 13 19.27 -6.75 -18.08
CA LYS A 13 17.95 -6.15 -18.33
C LYS A 13 16.86 -6.74 -17.44
N THR A 14 16.87 -8.06 -17.27
CA THR A 14 15.91 -8.73 -16.37
C THR A 14 16.08 -8.26 -14.92
N ILE A 15 17.32 -8.14 -14.44
CA ILE A 15 17.62 -7.65 -13.10
C ILE A 15 17.12 -6.21 -12.91
N GLU A 16 17.35 -5.33 -13.90
CA GLU A 16 16.88 -3.94 -13.85
C GLU A 16 15.35 -3.85 -13.77
N ILE A 17 14.63 -4.62 -14.61
CA ILE A 17 13.16 -4.68 -14.59
C ILE A 17 12.67 -5.15 -13.22
N MET A 18 13.19 -6.27 -12.72
CA MET A 18 12.79 -6.82 -11.42
C MET A 18 13.08 -5.86 -10.26
N THR A 19 14.19 -5.11 -10.33
CA THR A 19 14.55 -4.12 -9.31
C THR A 19 13.57 -2.95 -9.28
N ASN A 20 13.15 -2.48 -10.46
CA ASN A 20 12.15 -1.41 -10.57
C ASN A 20 10.78 -1.88 -10.04
N GLU A 21 10.35 -3.09 -10.42
CA GLU A 21 9.09 -3.67 -9.92
C GLU A 21 9.08 -3.85 -8.40
N LEU A 22 10.19 -4.34 -7.81
CA LEU A 22 10.33 -4.47 -6.36
C LEU A 22 10.26 -3.11 -5.65
N THR A 23 10.85 -2.07 -6.24
CA THR A 23 10.82 -0.71 -5.69
C THR A 23 9.39 -0.18 -5.69
N LEU A 24 8.69 -0.30 -6.82
CA LEU A 24 7.29 0.12 -6.95
C LEU A 24 6.36 -0.64 -5.99
N LEU A 25 6.57 -1.94 -5.80
CA LEU A 25 5.77 -2.73 -4.85
C LEU A 25 5.99 -2.28 -3.40
N ARG A 26 7.24 -1.96 -3.02
CA ARG A 26 7.54 -1.42 -1.68
C ARG A 26 6.86 -0.08 -1.43
N GLU A 27 6.85 0.80 -2.43
CA GLU A 27 6.13 2.09 -2.36
C GLU A 27 4.63 1.90 -2.20
N GLN A 28 4.02 0.97 -2.95
CA GLN A 28 2.60 0.65 -2.82
C GLN A 28 2.26 0.10 -1.43
N VAL A 29 3.08 -0.82 -0.90
CA VAL A 29 2.91 -1.36 0.45
C VAL A 29 3.00 -0.23 1.49
N ALA A 30 3.98 0.66 1.37
CA ALA A 30 4.12 1.80 2.27
C ALA A 30 2.89 2.72 2.21
N TYR A 31 2.42 3.05 1.00
CA TYR A 31 1.23 3.88 0.80
C TYR A 31 -0.03 3.25 1.39
N LEU A 32 -0.29 1.97 1.12
CA LEU A 32 -1.45 1.26 1.65
C LEU A 32 -1.38 1.12 3.18
N THR A 33 -0.19 0.86 3.73
CA THR A 33 0.04 0.80 5.17
C THR A 33 -0.26 2.17 5.82
N GLN A 34 0.22 3.25 5.22
CA GLN A 34 -0.10 4.61 5.67
C GLN A 34 -1.58 4.93 5.50
N LYS A 35 -2.25 4.44 4.46
CA LYS A 35 -3.68 4.69 4.27
C LYS A 35 -4.53 3.97 5.32
N LEU A 36 -4.18 2.74 5.68
CA LEU A 36 -4.88 1.94 6.68
C LEU A 36 -4.61 2.41 8.11
N TYR A 37 -3.34 2.75 8.43
CA TYR A 37 -2.90 2.98 9.80
C TYR A 37 -2.33 4.37 10.08
N GLY A 38 -2.09 5.18 9.04
CA GLY A 38 -1.48 6.50 9.13
C GLY A 38 -2.47 7.65 9.37
N LYS A 39 -3.78 7.37 9.44
CA LYS A 39 -4.72 8.30 10.07
C LYS A 39 -4.45 8.25 11.58
N SER A 40 -3.51 9.10 12.02
CA SER A 40 -3.42 9.54 13.40
C SER A 40 -4.83 9.87 13.86
N SER A 41 -5.36 9.00 14.72
CA SER A 41 -6.34 9.26 15.76
C SER A 41 -6.41 10.75 16.08
N GLU A 42 -7.20 11.51 15.31
CA GLU A 42 -7.75 12.74 15.82
C GLU A 42 -8.70 12.24 16.88
N LYS A 43 -8.27 12.31 18.14
CA LYS A 43 -9.16 12.06 19.26
C LYS A 43 -10.22 13.15 19.15
N VAL A 44 -11.28 12.88 18.41
CA VAL A 44 -12.49 13.67 18.42
C VAL A 44 -12.99 13.54 19.84
N VAL A 45 -12.64 14.51 20.68
CA VAL A 45 -13.27 14.64 21.99
C VAL A 45 -14.68 15.10 21.66
N TYR A 46 -15.58 14.13 21.48
CA TYR A 46 -17.00 14.40 21.30
C TYR A 46 -17.49 15.18 22.52
N GLN A 47 -17.67 16.48 22.33
CA GLN A 47 -18.31 17.29 23.34
C GLN A 47 -19.76 16.84 23.44
N PRO A 48 -20.29 16.54 24.64
CA PRO A 48 -21.68 16.11 24.78
C PRO A 48 -22.61 17.18 24.19
N GLY A 49 -23.39 16.79 23.17
CA GLY A 49 -24.33 17.67 22.46
C GLY A 49 -23.87 18.20 21.10
N GLN A 50 -22.67 17.85 20.62
CA GLN A 50 -22.21 18.24 19.29
C GLN A 50 -22.55 17.16 18.25
N LEU A 51 -23.32 17.53 17.21
CA LEU A 51 -23.55 16.68 16.02
C LEU A 51 -22.31 16.76 15.12
N SER A 52 -21.74 15.61 14.73
CA SER A 52 -20.66 15.59 13.75
C SER A 52 -21.24 15.92 12.37
N LEU A 53 -20.76 17.00 11.74
CA LEU A 53 -21.15 17.36 10.37
C LEU A 53 -20.49 16.47 9.30
N PHE A 54 -19.46 15.73 9.71
CA PHE A 54 -18.76 14.73 8.92
C PHE A 54 -18.95 13.38 9.59
N GLU A 55 -20.19 12.96 9.80
CA GLU A 55 -20.46 11.53 9.96
C GLU A 55 -19.96 10.85 8.68
N GLU A 56 -18.69 10.46 8.67
CA GLU A 56 -18.25 9.33 7.84
C GLU A 56 -19.18 8.20 8.26
N GLU A 57 -20.19 7.95 7.42
CA GLU A 57 -21.03 6.77 7.46
C GLU A 57 -20.12 5.60 7.85
N PRO A 58 -20.42 4.85 8.92
CA PRO A 58 -19.58 3.73 9.29
C PRO A 58 -19.51 2.83 8.08
N LEU A 59 -18.33 2.77 7.44
CA LEU A 59 -18.07 1.76 6.44
C LEU A 59 -18.46 0.45 7.10
N PRO A 60 -19.33 -0.37 6.47
CA PRO A 60 -19.73 -1.63 7.06
C PRO A 60 -18.45 -2.34 7.49
N GLU A 61 -18.41 -2.73 8.78
CA GLU A 61 -17.34 -3.57 9.30
C GLU A 61 -17.22 -4.74 8.31
N GLU A 62 -16.18 -4.73 7.47
CA GLU A 62 -15.81 -5.87 6.65
C GLU A 62 -15.21 -6.94 7.59
N ASP A 63 -16.04 -7.43 8.51
CA ASP A 63 -15.90 -8.70 9.23
C ASP A 63 -16.22 -9.88 8.29
N ALA A 64 -15.78 -9.80 7.03
CA ALA A 64 -16.13 -10.75 5.99
C ALA A 64 -15.06 -10.85 4.89
N ASP A 65 -13.81 -11.22 5.22
CA ASP A 65 -13.06 -12.22 4.42
C ASP A 65 -11.69 -12.61 5.03
N LEU A 66 -11.70 -13.13 6.26
CA LEU A 66 -10.62 -14.03 6.70
C LEU A 66 -11.06 -15.46 6.42
N PRO A 67 -10.43 -16.20 5.46
CA PRO A 67 -10.74 -17.60 5.30
C PRO A 67 -10.33 -18.36 6.58
N ARG A 68 -11.27 -19.13 7.13
CA ARG A 68 -10.97 -20.21 8.08
C ARG A 68 -10.28 -21.37 7.38
#